data_AF-A0A6A6ZKU1-F1
#
_entry.id   AF-A0A6A6ZKU1-F1
#
_cell.length_a   1.000
_cell.length_b   1.000
_cell.length_c   1.000
_cell.angle_alpha   90.00
_cell.angle_beta   90.00
_cell.angle_gamma   90.00
#
_symmetry.space_group_name_H-M   'P 1'
#
loop_
_entity.id
_entity.type
_entity.pdbx_description
1 polymer ?
#
loop_
_entity_poly.entity_id
_entity_poly.type
_entity_poly.pdbx_seq_one_letter_code
_entity_poly.pdbx_strand_id
1 'polypeptide(L)' 'QKLNLQQEAALVQYINDLTKRALPPTRKMVQNFASHIAAEPVSDSWVTRVTDTSQ' A
#
# COMPACT_ATOMS: atom_id res chain seq x y z
N GLN A 1 -9.02 11.34 0.16
CA GLN A 1 -7.99 10.38 -0.31
C GLN A 1 -6.78 10.51 0.61
N LYS A 2 -6.14 9.41 1.06
CA LYS A 2 -4.99 9.47 2.01
C LYS A 2 -3.64 9.58 1.28
N LEU A 3 -3.59 9.11 0.05
CA LEU A 3 -2.44 9.24 -0.83
C LEU A 3 -2.83 10.14 -2.00
N ASN A 4 -1.86 10.90 -2.51
CA ASN A 4 -1.98 11.56 -3.81
C ASN A 4 -1.62 10.58 -4.95
N LEU A 5 -1.86 10.97 -6.19
CA LEU A 5 -1.62 10.11 -7.37
C LEU A 5 -0.18 9.58 -7.46
N GLN A 6 0.82 10.39 -7.08
CA GLN A 6 2.22 9.98 -7.10
C GLN A 6 2.53 8.95 -6.02
N GLN A 7 1.96 9.13 -4.82
CA GLN A 7 2.09 8.19 -3.72
C GLN A 7 1.35 6.87 -4.01
N GLU A 8 0.18 6.91 -4.64
CA GLU A 8 -0.53 5.71 -5.10
C GLU A 8 0.32 4.94 -6.12
N ALA A 9 0.92 5.62 -7.10
CA ALA A 9 1.82 4.99 -8.06
C ALA A 9 3.05 4.34 -7.39
N ALA A 10 3.63 5.01 -6.39
CA ALA A 10 4.75 4.46 -5.61
C ALA A 10 4.33 3.20 -4.83
N LEU A 11 3.12 3.19 -4.24
CA LEU A 11 2.59 2.03 -3.54
C LEU A 11 2.34 0.85 -4.48
N VAL A 12 1.76 1.08 -5.65
CA VAL A 12 1.57 0.05 -6.68
C VAL A 12 2.90 -0.53 -7.14
N GLN A 13 3.90 0.34 -7.38
CA GLN A 13 5.24 -0.10 -7.77
C GLN A 13 5.87 -0.99 -6.69
N TYR A 14 5.77 -0.59 -5.42
CA TYR A 14 6.27 -1.39 -4.30
C TYR A 14 5.62 -2.77 -4.25
N ILE A 15 4.29 -2.86 -4.37
CA ILE A 15 3.55 -4.12 -4.39
C ILE A 15 3.99 -5.00 -5.57
N ASN A 16 4.14 -4.42 -6.76
CA ASN A 16 4.61 -5.15 -7.94
C ASN A 16 6.02 -5.73 -7.74
N ASP A 17 6.92 -4.98 -7.09
CA ASP A 17 8.28 -5.44 -6.83
C ASP A 17 8.35 -6.54 -5.76
N LEU A 18 7.41 -6.56 -4.80
CA LEU A 18 7.24 -7.70 -3.89
C LEU A 18 6.81 -8.96 -4.65
N THR A 19 5.79 -8.84 -5.51
CA THR A 19 5.29 -9.94 -6.34
C THR A 19 6.38 -10.52 -7.25
N LYS A 20 7.18 -9.67 -7.90
CA LYS A 20 8.34 -10.11 -8.72
C LYS A 20 9.37 -10.90 -7.93
N ARG A 21 9.50 -10.64 -6.62
CA ARG A 21 10.40 -11.34 -5.71
C ARG A 21 9.76 -12.58 -5.07
N ALA A 22 8.58 -12.99 -5.54
CA ALA A 22 7.76 -14.05 -4.94
C ALA A 22 7.45 -13.80 -3.44
N LEU A 23 7.39 -12.53 -3.04
CA LEU A 23 7.00 -12.10 -1.70
C LEU A 23 5.53 -11.63 -1.75
N PRO A 24 4.58 -12.38 -1.16
CA PRO A 24 3.20 -11.93 -1.12
C PRO A 24 3.11 -10.64 -0.28
N PRO A 25 2.46 -9.57 -0.78
CA PRO A 25 2.24 -8.37 0.01
C PRO A 25 1.32 -8.70 1.19
N THR A 26 1.78 -8.41 2.41
CA THR A 26 0.93 -8.51 3.61
C THR A 26 0.30 -7.15 3.91
N ARG A 27 -0.84 -7.16 4.61
CA ARG A 27 -1.52 -5.93 5.09
C ARG A 27 -0.54 -5.00 5.83
N LYS A 28 0.33 -5.57 6.67
CA LYS A 28 1.33 -4.83 7.44
C LYS A 28 2.39 -4.18 6.56
N MET A 29 2.84 -4.84 5.48
CA MET A 29 3.78 -4.26 4.53
C MET A 29 3.15 -3.09 3.76
N VAL A 30 1.91 -3.26 3.30
CA VAL A 30 1.15 -2.20 2.63
C VAL A 30 0.94 -1.00 3.55
N GLN A 31 0.52 -1.24 4.80
CA GLN A 31 0.32 -0.19 5.80
C GLN A 31 1.61 0.57 6.10
N ASN A 32 2.70 -0.15 6.38
CA ASN A 32 3.99 0.45 6.72
C ASN A 32 4.51 1.32 5.57
N PHE A 33 4.45 0.82 4.33
CA PHE A 33 4.92 1.57 3.17
C PHE A 33 4.02 2.77 2.88
N ALA A 34 2.70 2.61 2.94
CA ALA A 34 1.75 3.70 2.78
C ALA A 34 1.96 4.80 3.86
N SER A 35 2.21 4.42 5.11
CA SER A 35 2.49 5.38 6.18
C SER A 35 3.79 6.13 5.96
N HIS A 36 4.81 5.42 5.46
CA HIS A 36 6.09 6.02 5.13
C HIS A 36 5.96 7.10 4.04
N ILE A 37 5.32 6.78 2.92
CA ILE A 37 5.18 7.73 1.80
C ILE A 37 4.17 8.85 2.08
N ALA A 38 3.18 8.61 2.95
CA ALA A 38 2.22 9.63 3.39
C ALA A 38 2.80 10.58 4.45
N ALA A 39 3.93 10.20 5.07
CA ALA A 39 4.48 10.86 6.26
C ALA A 39 3.48 10.93 7.45
N GLU A 40 2.48 10.06 7.46
CA GLU A 40 1.48 9.94 8.52
C GLU A 40 0.98 8.49 8.67
N PRO A 41 0.52 8.08 9.88
CA PRO A 41 -0.06 6.76 10.07
C PRO A 41 -1.30 6.54 9.19
N VAL A 42 -1.39 5.36 8.57
CA VAL A 42 -2.60 4.94 7.84
C VAL A 42 -3.31 3.85 8.63
N SER A 43 -4.63 3.93 8.71
CA SER A 43 -5.43 3.01 9.53
C SER A 43 -5.57 1.64 8.89
N ASP A 44 -5.83 0.62 9.70
CA ASP A 44 -6.20 -0.72 9.21
C ASP A 44 -7.45 -0.69 8.32
N SER A 45 -8.41 0.17 8.63
CA SER A 45 -9.62 0.37 7.81
C SER A 45 -9.30 0.91 6.42
N TRP A 46 -8.28 1.76 6.31
CA TRP A 46 -7.80 2.24 5.01
C TRP A 46 -7.16 1.10 4.23
N VAL A 47 -6.34 0.27 4.88
CA VAL A 47 -5.70 -0.90 4.26
C VAL A 47 -6.75 -1.86 3.71
N THR A 48 -7.77 -2.20 4.52
CA THR A 48 -8.90 -3.03 4.08
C THR A 48 -9.55 -2.46 2.83
N ARG A 49 -9.88 -1.16 2.82
CA ARG A 49 -10.51 -0.54 1.66
C ARG A 49 -9.66 -0.67 0.41
N VAL A 50 -8.35 -0.42 0.48
CA VAL A 50 -7.49 -0.47 -0.72
C VAL A 50 -7.20 -1.89 -1.20
N THR A 51 -7.19 -2.89 -0.29
CA THR A 51 -6.98 -4.29 -0.68
C THR A 51 -8.26 -4.97 -1.16
N ASP A 52 -9.44 -4.59 -0.64
CA ASP A 52 -10.72 -5.19 -1.02
C ASP A 52 -11.28 -4.62 -2.33
N THR A 53 -10.90 -3.40 -2.69
CA THR A 53 -11.29 -2.78 -3.98
C THR A 53 -10.51 -3.39 -5.17
N SER A 54 -9.66 -4.40 -4.94
CA SER A 54 -8.87 -5.10 -5.96
C SER A 54 -9.39 -6.51 -6.30
N GLN A 55 -10.63 -6.87 -5.90
CA GLN A 55 -11.34 -8.05 -6.42
C GLN A 55 -12.09 -7.75 -7.71
#